data_AF-A0A7A2XZJ5-F1
#
_entry.id   AF-A0A7A2XZJ5-F1
#
_cell.length_a   1.000
_cell.length_b   1.000
_cell.length_c   1.000
_cell.angle_alpha   90.00
_cell.angle_beta   90.00
_cell.angle_gamma   90.00
#
_symmetry.space_group_name_H-M   'P 1'
#
loop_
_entity.id
_entity.type
_entity.pdbx_description
1 polymer ?
#
loop_
_entity_poly.entity_id
_entity_poly.type
_entity_poly.pdbx_seq_one_letter_code
_entity_poly.pdbx_strand_id
1 'polypeptide(L)' 'LVQGARSVLIGAGKRTDSFSRWVCMLVERRGYWRAVVAIAAKNARLCWASLHYGDDFRLYSVN' A
#
# COMPACT_ATOMS: atom_id res chain seq x y z
N LEU A 1 -3.85 -10.46 -4.80
CA LEU A 1 -3.32 -9.18 -4.25
C LEU A 1 -2.18 -8.57 -5.06
N VAL A 2 -1.24 -9.37 -5.61
CA VAL A 2 -0.09 -8.86 -6.38
C VAL A 2 -0.50 -8.01 -7.59
N GLN A 3 -1.50 -8.42 -8.36
CA GLN A 3 -1.97 -7.66 -9.52
C GLN A 3 -2.56 -6.29 -9.12
N GLY A 4 -3.33 -6.24 -8.01
CA GLY A 4 -3.84 -4.98 -7.46
C GLY A 4 -2.71 -4.07 -6.94
N ALA A 5 -1.72 -4.63 -6.26
CA ALA A 5 -0.53 -3.90 -5.83
C ALA A 5 0.26 -3.32 -7.02
N ARG A 6 0.31 -4.05 -8.14
CA ARG A 6 0.93 -3.57 -9.39
C ARG A 6 0.17 -2.39 -9.98
N SER A 7 -1.17 -2.45 -10.02
CA SER A 7 -2.00 -1.32 -10.46
C SER A 7 -1.81 -0.08 -9.58
N VAL A 8 -1.73 -0.26 -8.26
CA VAL A 8 -1.43 0.83 -7.30
C VAL A 8 -0.07 1.46 -7.60
N LEU A 9 0.95 0.64 -7.81
CA LEU A 9 2.30 1.13 -8.10
C LEU A 9 2.38 1.89 -9.43
N ILE A 10 1.66 1.44 -10.47
CA ILE A 10 1.55 2.17 -11.75
C ILE A 10 0.89 3.55 -11.55
N GLY A 11 -0.11 3.64 -10.67
CA GLY A 11 -0.80 4.89 -10.34
C GLY A 11 -0.03 5.81 -9.37
N ALA A 12 0.89 5.25 -8.57
CA ALA A 12 1.60 5.97 -7.52
C ALA A 12 2.51 7.08 -8.07
N GLY A 13 3.11 6.91 -9.25
CA GLY A 13 3.94 7.94 -9.86
C GLY A 13 3.21 9.23 -10.22
N LYS A 14 1.86 9.22 -10.24
CA LYS A 14 1.02 10.39 -10.55
C LYS A 14 0.41 11.05 -9.31
N ARG A 15 0.66 10.52 -8.12
CA ARG A 15 0.05 10.99 -6.86
C ARG A 15 1.11 11.48 -5.89
N THR A 16 0.82 12.55 -5.16
CA THR A 16 1.74 13.20 -4.22
C THR A 16 1.50 12.83 -2.75
N ASP A 17 0.59 11.90 -2.48
CA ASP A 17 0.30 11.44 -1.13
C ASP A 17 1.50 10.72 -0.49
N SER A 18 1.50 10.66 0.85
CA SER A 18 2.59 10.05 1.63
C SER A 18 2.80 8.57 1.29
N PHE A 19 1.74 7.85 0.93
CA PHE A 19 1.82 6.45 0.53
C PHE A 19 2.45 6.28 -0.85
N SER A 20 2.05 7.09 -1.82
CA SER A 20 2.64 7.10 -3.16
C SER A 20 4.13 7.46 -3.13
N ARG A 21 4.53 8.45 -2.30
CA ARG A 21 5.95 8.75 -2.06
C ARG A 21 6.71 7.57 -1.47
N TRP A 22 6.13 6.87 -0.49
CA TRP A 22 6.73 5.65 0.07
C TRP A 22 6.90 4.55 -0.98
N VAL A 23 5.91 4.36 -1.86
CA VAL A 23 5.99 3.40 -2.97
C VAL A 23 7.13 3.75 -3.93
N CYS A 24 7.24 5.01 -4.36
CA CYS A 24 8.32 5.46 -5.23
C CYS A 24 9.71 5.21 -4.63
N MET A 25 9.93 5.64 -3.38
CA MET A 25 11.19 5.38 -2.67
C MET A 25 11.49 3.88 -2.49
N LEU A 26 10.45 3.06 -2.31
CA LEU A 26 10.61 1.61 -2.17
C LEU A 26 11.05 0.96 -3.49
N VAL A 27 10.49 1.42 -4.61
CA VAL A 27 10.90 0.97 -5.95
C VAL A 27 12.34 1.35 -6.22
N GLU A 28 12.75 2.59 -5.92
CA GLU A 28 14.13 3.05 -6.09
C GLU A 28 15.13 2.21 -5.27
N ARG A 29 14.77 1.87 -4.03
CA ARG A 29 15.68 1.15 -3.11
C ARG A 29 15.71 -0.37 -3.30
N ARG A 30 14.62 -0.98 -3.77
CA ARG A 30 14.46 -2.45 -3.75
C ARG A 30 14.05 -3.03 -5.10
N GLY A 31 13.71 -2.21 -6.09
CA GLY A 31 13.26 -2.64 -7.40
C GLY A 31 11.76 -2.97 -7.45
N TYR A 32 11.26 -3.01 -8.67
CA TYR A 32 9.82 -3.07 -8.99
C TYR A 32 9.08 -4.23 -8.33
N TRP A 33 9.50 -5.48 -8.57
CA TRP A 33 8.77 -6.66 -8.08
C TRP A 33 8.79 -6.78 -6.56
N ARG A 34 9.89 -6.41 -5.91
CA ARG A 34 9.99 -6.40 -4.45
C ARG A 34 9.06 -5.34 -3.84
N ALA A 35 8.91 -4.20 -4.49
CA ALA A 35 7.94 -3.18 -4.09
C ALA A 35 6.49 -3.65 -4.27
N VAL A 36 6.16 -4.31 -5.39
CA VAL A 36 4.81 -4.88 -5.62
C VAL A 36 4.44 -5.88 -4.51
N VAL A 37 5.35 -6.78 -4.15
CA VAL A 37 5.12 -7.76 -3.08
C VAL A 37 4.93 -7.08 -1.72
N ALA A 38 5.75 -6.08 -1.40
CA ALA A 38 5.62 -5.32 -0.15
C ALA A 38 4.28 -4.55 -0.06
N ILE A 39 3.81 -3.97 -1.16
CA ILE A 39 2.49 -3.32 -1.21
C ILE A 39 1.37 -4.34 -1.00
N ALA A 40 1.46 -5.51 -1.65
CA ALA A 40 0.49 -6.59 -1.47
C ALA A 40 0.44 -7.06 0.00
N ALA A 41 1.60 -7.19 0.65
CA ALA A 41 1.70 -7.55 2.06
C ALA A 41 1.09 -6.47 2.98
N LYS A 42 1.35 -5.17 2.69
CA LYS A 42 0.72 -4.07 3.41
C LYS A 42 -0.81 -4.12 3.29
N ASN A 43 -1.33 -4.33 2.09
CA ASN A 43 -2.77 -4.45 1.85
C ASN A 43 -3.38 -5.66 2.57
N ALA A 44 -2.69 -6.81 2.57
CA ALA A 44 -3.12 -7.98 3.31
C ALA A 44 -3.21 -7.71 4.83
N ARG A 45 -2.23 -6.98 5.39
CA ARG A 45 -2.25 -6.56 6.80
C ARG A 45 -3.44 -5.67 7.11
N LEU A 46 -3.78 -4.73 6.21
CA LEU A 46 -4.94 -3.86 6.36
C LEU A 46 -6.25 -4.65 6.29
N CYS A 47 -6.41 -5.54 5.31
CA CYS A 47 -7.58 -6.41 5.23
C CYS A 47 -7.72 -7.26 6.49
N TRP A 48 -6.62 -7.87 6.96
CA TRP A 48 -6.63 -8.62 8.21
C TRP A 48 -7.07 -7.75 9.39
N ALA A 49 -6.54 -6.54 9.51
CA ALA A 49 -6.91 -5.64 10.60
C ALA A 49 -8.39 -5.21 10.49
N SER A 50 -8.91 -4.96 9.28
CA SER A 50 -10.34 -4.70 9.08
C SER A 50 -11.20 -5.87 9.52
N LEU A 51 -10.83 -7.11 9.18
CA LEU A 51 -11.59 -8.28 9.61
C LEU A 51 -11.46 -8.54 11.11
N HIS A 52 -10.27 -8.31 11.68
CA HIS A 52 -9.98 -8.60 13.08
C HIS A 52 -10.63 -7.58 14.03
N TYR A 53 -10.63 -6.30 13.66
CA TYR A 53 -11.17 -5.22 14.49
C TYR A 53 -12.58 -4.79 14.10
N GLY A 54 -13.12 -5.22 12.94
CA GLY A 54 -14.48 -4.92 12.53
C GLY A 54 -14.75 -3.41 12.43
N ASP A 55 -15.85 -2.95 13.03
CA ASP A 55 -16.28 -1.54 13.03
C ASP A 55 -15.32 -0.60 13.80
N ASP A 56 -14.46 -1.14 14.66
CA ASP A 56 -13.45 -0.35 15.38
C ASP A 56 -12.21 -0.05 14.53
N PHE A 57 -12.12 -0.60 13.30
CA PHE A 57 -10.98 -0.38 12.43
C PHE A 57 -10.97 1.04 11.82
N ARG A 58 -10.20 1.95 12.43
CA ARG A 58 -9.93 3.28 11.87
C ARG A 58 -8.62 3.29 11.10
N LEU A 59 -8.71 3.44 9.78
CA LEU A 59 -7.53 3.49 8.90
C LEU A 59 -6.66 4.72 9.19
N TYR A 60 -7.27 5.91 9.22
CA TYR A 60 -6.63 7.18 9.58
C TYR A 60 -7.74 8.15 10.00
N SER A 61 -7.69 8.69 11.21
CA SER A 61 -8.50 9.86 11.59
C SER A 61 -7.85 11.08 10.93
N VAL A 62 -8.51 11.66 9.94
CA VAL A 62 -8.12 12.97 9.42
C VAL A 62 -8.59 14.00 10.46
N ASN A 63 -7.68 14.82 10.95
CA ASN A 63 -8.04 16.11 11.55
C ASN A 63 -8.08 17.13 10.41
#